data_AF-D5P2H0-F1
#
_entry.id   AF-D5P2H0-F1
#
_cell.length_a   1.000
_cell.length_b   1.000
_cell.length_c   1.000
_cell.angle_alpha   90.00
_cell.angle_beta   90.00
_cell.angle_gamma   90.00
#
_symmetry.space_group_name_H-M   'P 1'
#
loop_
_entity.id
_entity.type
_entity.pdbx_description
1 polymer ?
#
loop_
_entity_poly.entity_id
_entity_poly.type
_entity_poly.pdbx_seq_one_letter_code
_entity_poly.pdbx_strand_id
1 'polypeptide(L)'
;MMKIAALVATPVIALIAAPLAHADDQAFLNDTQDVFMDPNAKLAAGYHVCTDMRAGMPAQAALHDGFFGFNLINGANVKIVDAAQHDLCPDTLH
;
A
#
# COMPACT_ATOMS: atom_id res chain seq x y z
N MET A 1 -50.88 -35.94 13.14
CA MET A 1 -49.50 -35.69 13.61
C MET A 1 -48.84 -34.77 12.60
N MET A 2 -48.64 -33.48 12.92
CA MET A 2 -48.06 -32.49 12.00
C MET A 2 -46.82 -31.91 12.68
N LYS A 3 -45.63 -32.24 12.18
CA LYS A 3 -44.35 -31.76 12.70
C LYS A 3 -44.13 -30.33 12.19
N ILE A 4 -44.14 -29.37 13.11
CA ILE A 4 -43.74 -27.99 12.84
C ILE A 4 -42.21 -27.98 12.73
N ALA A 5 -41.69 -27.93 11.50
CA ALA A 5 -40.28 -27.72 11.26
C ALA A 5 -39.98 -26.23 11.48
N ALA A 6 -39.37 -25.91 12.62
CA ALA A 6 -38.85 -24.58 12.89
C ALA A 6 -37.66 -24.32 11.95
N LEU A 7 -37.86 -23.43 10.96
CA LEU A 7 -36.79 -22.92 10.13
C LEU A 7 -35.94 -21.97 11.00
N VAL A 8 -34.78 -22.45 11.44
CA VAL A 8 -33.79 -21.62 12.16
C VAL A 8 -33.12 -20.73 11.12
N ALA A 9 -33.54 -19.47 11.03
CA ALA A 9 -32.88 -18.47 10.21
C ALA A 9 -31.57 -18.07 10.89
N THR A 10 -30.44 -18.60 10.43
CA THR A 10 -29.11 -18.13 10.80
C THR A 10 -28.86 -16.76 10.17
N PRO A 11 -28.58 -15.70 10.95
CA PRO A 11 -28.14 -14.44 10.39
C PRO A 11 -26.74 -14.64 9.80
N VAL A 12 -26.63 -14.61 8.47
CA VAL A 12 -25.34 -14.48 7.80
C VAL A 12 -24.86 -13.07 8.08
N ILE A 13 -23.98 -12.92 9.07
CA ILE A 13 -23.25 -11.67 9.30
C ILE A 13 -22.28 -11.54 8.14
N ALA A 14 -22.70 -10.87 7.07
CA ALA A 14 -21.80 -10.42 6.03
C ALA A 14 -20.87 -9.36 6.65
N LEU A 15 -19.70 -9.80 7.11
CA LEU A 15 -18.58 -8.91 7.39
C LEU A 15 -18.24 -8.20 6.10
N ILE A 16 -18.77 -6.98 5.94
CA ILE A 16 -18.30 -5.98 4.99
C ILE A 16 -16.84 -5.65 5.34
N ALA A 17 -15.92 -6.49 4.88
CA ALA A 17 -14.54 -6.10 4.74
C ALA A 17 -14.55 -4.96 3.72
N ALA A 18 -14.45 -3.71 4.21
CA ALA A 18 -14.04 -2.61 3.35
C ALA A 18 -12.77 -3.09 2.65
N PRO A 19 -12.69 -3.05 1.31
CA PRO A 19 -11.49 -3.51 0.63
C PRO A 19 -10.34 -2.70 1.21
N LEU A 20 -9.39 -3.39 1.87
CA LEU A 20 -8.06 -2.85 2.06
C LEU A 20 -7.67 -2.40 0.66
N ALA A 21 -7.56 -1.09 0.44
CA ALA A 21 -7.17 -0.58 -0.86
C ALA A 21 -5.87 -1.31 -1.23
N HIS A 22 -6.00 -2.23 -2.19
CA HIS A 22 -5.03 -3.29 -2.40
C HIS A 22 -3.77 -2.66 -2.98
N ALA A 23 -2.60 -3.09 -2.51
CA ALA A 23 -1.34 -2.68 -3.12
C ALA A 23 -1.38 -2.99 -4.63
N ASP A 24 -1.14 -1.97 -5.45
CA ASP A 24 -1.11 -2.07 -6.91
C ASP A 24 0.32 -1.88 -7.43
N ASP A 25 1.05 -3.00 -7.52
CA ASP A 25 2.42 -3.03 -8.03
C ASP A 25 2.53 -2.49 -9.46
N GLN A 26 1.50 -2.68 -10.30
CA GLN A 26 1.52 -2.23 -11.70
C GLN A 26 1.35 -0.72 -11.80
N ALA A 27 0.40 -0.15 -11.04
CA ALA A 27 0.22 1.30 -10.95
C ALA A 27 1.50 1.96 -10.45
N PHE A 28 2.07 1.44 -9.35
CA PHE A 28 3.32 1.93 -8.79
C PHE A 28 4.49 1.93 -9.80
N LEU A 29 4.65 0.83 -10.55
CA LEU A 29 5.72 0.73 -11.56
C LEU A 29 5.50 1.66 -12.75
N ASN A 30 4.25 1.92 -13.13
CA ASN A 30 3.92 2.88 -14.18
C ASN A 30 4.19 4.32 -13.72
N ASP A 31 3.82 4.67 -12.50
CA ASP A 31 4.00 6.02 -11.95
C ASP A 31 5.48 6.33 -11.66
N THR A 32 6.29 5.30 -11.48
CA THR A 32 7.74 5.39 -11.29
C THR A 32 8.55 5.00 -12.53
N GLN A 33 7.94 4.89 -13.71
CA GLN A 33 8.61 4.37 -14.91
C GLN A 33 9.86 5.17 -15.32
N ASP A 34 9.87 6.48 -15.06
CA ASP A 34 10.98 7.38 -15.39
C ASP A 34 12.10 7.40 -14.34
N VAL A 35 11.87 6.74 -13.19
CA VAL A 35 12.92 6.51 -12.21
C VAL A 35 13.90 5.47 -12.76
N PHE A 36 15.16 5.86 -12.93
CA PHE A 36 16.23 4.98 -13.41
C PHE A 36 16.69 4.00 -12.31
N MET A 37 15.87 2.97 -12.08
CA MET A 37 16.07 1.91 -11.11
C MET A 37 15.48 0.61 -11.68
N ASP A 38 16.00 -0.56 -11.29
CA ASP A 38 15.39 -1.85 -11.63
C ASP A 38 13.95 -1.93 -11.05
N PRO A 39 12.96 -2.47 -11.78
CA PRO A 39 11.59 -2.58 -11.28
C PRO A 39 11.45 -3.29 -9.93
N ASN A 40 12.22 -4.36 -9.67
CA ASN A 40 12.16 -5.06 -8.39
C ASN A 40 12.77 -4.21 -7.27
N ALA A 41 13.83 -3.45 -7.57
CA ALA A 41 14.41 -2.51 -6.62
C ALA A 41 13.43 -1.36 -6.28
N LYS A 42 12.65 -0.87 -7.27
CA LYS A 42 11.58 0.12 -7.03
C LYS A 42 10.53 -0.45 -6.07
N LEU A 43 10.03 -1.65 -6.34
CA LEU A 43 9.04 -2.30 -5.49
C LEU A 43 9.56 -2.52 -4.08
N ALA A 44 10.79 -3.02 -3.94
CA ALA A 44 11.42 -3.19 -2.63
C ALA A 44 11.51 -1.87 -1.85
N ALA A 45 11.90 -0.78 -2.52
CA ALA A 45 11.94 0.55 -1.92
C ALA A 45 10.55 1.06 -1.53
N GLY A 46 9.54 0.91 -2.41
CA GLY A 46 8.16 1.31 -2.14
C GLY A 46 7.56 0.56 -0.95
N TYR A 47 7.74 -0.77 -0.88
CA TYR A 47 7.27 -1.57 0.26
C TYR A 47 8.02 -1.27 1.56
N HIS A 48 9.30 -0.88 1.49
CA HIS A 48 10.03 -0.41 2.66
C HIS A 48 9.44 0.90 3.20
N VAL A 49 9.20 1.88 2.32
CA VAL A 49 8.51 3.13 2.67
C VAL A 49 7.17 2.86 3.34
N CYS A 50 6.38 1.94 2.79
CA CYS A 50 5.09 1.56 3.38
C CYS A 50 5.22 0.92 4.77
N THR A 51 6.31 0.19 5.03
CA THR A 51 6.59 -0.38 6.36
C THR A 51 6.87 0.73 7.37
N ASP A 52 7.69 1.71 6.99
CA ASP A 52 8.03 2.85 7.85
C ASP A 52 6.81 3.72 8.14
N MET A 53 5.98 4.00 7.12
CA MET A 53 4.74 4.76 7.27
C MET A 53 3.76 4.08 8.23
N ARG A 54 3.56 2.76 8.10
CA ARG A 54 2.73 1.99 9.03
C ARG A 54 3.31 1.93 10.44
N ALA A 55 4.62 2.08 10.59
CA ALA A 55 5.29 2.22 11.88
C ALA A 55 5.14 3.63 12.49
N GLY A 56 4.47 4.56 11.80
CA GLY A 56 4.22 5.92 12.25
C GLY A 56 5.23 6.95 11.76
N MET A 57 6.13 6.57 10.84
CA MET A 57 7.01 7.54 10.18
C MET A 57 6.20 8.39 9.19
N PRO A 58 6.24 9.73 9.27
CA PRO A 58 5.57 10.55 8.28
C PRO A 58 6.24 10.42 6.91
N ALA A 59 5.46 10.52 5.83
CA ALA A 59 5.95 10.42 4.44
C ALA A 59 7.15 11.33 4.16
N GLN A 60 7.15 12.56 4.70
CA GLN A 60 8.26 13.49 4.54
C GLN A 60 9.57 12.99 5.17
N ALA A 61 9.49 12.23 6.28
CA ALA A 61 10.67 11.63 6.88
C ALA A 61 11.17 10.42 6.07
N ALA A 62 10.26 9.65 5.45
CA ALA A 62 10.63 8.53 4.58
C ALA A 62 11.43 8.98 3.33
N LEU A 63 11.22 10.22 2.85
CA LEU A 63 12.06 10.83 1.80
C LEU A 63 13.54 10.94 2.19
N HIS A 64 13.82 11.04 3.48
CA HIS A 64 15.15 11.23 4.04
C HIS A 64 15.75 9.91 4.58
N ASP A 65 14.95 9.06 5.23
CA ASP A 65 15.46 7.89 5.98
C ASP A 65 15.84 6.71 5.07
N GLY A 66 15.05 6.41 4.03
CA GLY A 66 15.27 5.25 3.14
C GLY A 66 16.17 5.52 1.92
N PHE A 67 16.34 6.79 1.54
CA PHE A 67 17.02 7.16 0.29
C PHE A 67 18.40 7.81 0.48
N PHE A 68 18.87 8.01 1.71
CA PHE A 68 20.15 8.66 1.98
C PHE A 68 21.34 7.93 1.32
N GLY A 69 21.27 6.60 1.19
CA GLY A 69 22.26 5.78 0.47
C GLY A 69 22.03 5.69 -1.04
N PHE A 70 20.81 5.96 -1.51
CA PHE A 70 20.42 5.85 -2.92
C PHE A 70 20.37 7.17 -3.68
N ASN A 71 20.52 8.33 -3.00
CA ASN A 71 20.66 9.69 -3.54
C ASN A 71 20.14 9.81 -4.99
N LEU A 72 18.85 9.47 -5.15
CA LEU A 72 18.30 9.27 -6.47
C LEU A 72 18.25 10.63 -7.15
N ILE A 73 19.08 10.76 -8.19
CA ILE A 73 19.25 11.96 -9.00
C ILE A 73 17.86 12.49 -9.40
N ASN A 74 17.66 13.82 -9.33
CA ASN A 74 16.46 14.52 -9.82
C ASN A 74 15.12 14.23 -9.11
N GLY A 75 15.11 13.86 -7.83
CA GLY A 75 13.86 13.76 -7.05
C GLY A 75 13.10 12.44 -7.24
N ALA A 76 13.77 11.41 -7.75
CA ALA A 76 13.20 10.08 -7.89
C ALA A 76 12.81 9.43 -6.54
N ASN A 77 13.43 9.83 -5.44
CA ASN A 77 12.98 9.46 -4.08
C ASN A 77 11.58 10.03 -3.77
N VAL A 78 11.30 11.27 -4.18
CA VAL A 78 9.97 11.88 -4.03
C VAL A 78 8.93 11.08 -4.79
N LYS A 79 9.22 10.73 -6.04
CA LYS A 79 8.32 9.90 -6.86
C LYS A 79 8.05 8.53 -6.26
N ILE A 80 9.08 7.82 -5.76
CA ILE A 80 8.87 6.51 -5.15
C ILE A 80 8.03 6.62 -3.87
N VAL A 81 8.30 7.61 -3.01
CA VAL A 81 7.54 7.77 -1.76
C VAL A 81 6.08 8.14 -2.02
N ASP A 82 5.84 9.08 -2.93
CA ASP A 82 4.49 9.53 -3.32
C ASP A 82 3.67 8.39 -3.95
N ALA A 83 4.24 7.72 -4.96
CA ALA A 83 3.59 6.58 -5.62
C ALA A 83 3.39 5.40 -4.65
N ALA A 84 4.35 5.11 -3.78
CA ALA A 84 4.18 4.04 -2.79
C ALA A 84 3.01 4.33 -1.83
N GLN A 85 2.89 5.57 -1.36
CA GLN A 85 1.81 5.96 -0.46
C GLN A 85 0.44 5.87 -1.15
N HIS A 86 0.35 6.22 -2.43
CA HIS A 86 -0.91 6.19 -3.18
C HIS A 86 -1.30 4.79 -3.69
N ASP A 87 -0.33 4.02 -4.18
CA ASP A 87 -0.60 2.77 -4.91
C ASP A 87 -0.34 1.52 -4.06
N LEU A 88 0.67 1.53 -3.19
CA LEU A 88 1.08 0.33 -2.42
C LEU A 88 0.54 0.32 -0.98
N CYS A 89 0.46 1.50 -0.34
CA CYS A 89 -0.04 1.66 1.03
C CYS A 89 -0.98 2.86 1.20
N PRO A 90 -2.10 2.91 0.45
CA PRO A 90 -3.12 3.96 0.59
C PRO A 90 -3.74 4.02 1.99
N ASP A 91 -3.59 2.97 2.79
CA ASP A 91 -3.97 2.95 4.21
C ASP A 91 -3.21 3.96 5.07
N THR A 92 -2.10 4.52 4.56
CA THR A 92 -1.22 5.48 5.27
C THR A 92 -1.48 6.94 4.87
N LEU A 93 -2.47 7.20 4.02
CA LEU A 93 -2.96 8.56 3.74
C LEU A 93 -3.80 9.04 4.93
N HIS A 94 -3.34 10.08 5.63
CA HIS A 94 -3.97 10.63 6.84
C HIS A 94 -4.10 12.16 6.76
#